data_AF-A0A5E4KHS0-F1
#
_entry.id   AF-A0A5E4KHS0-F1
#
_cell.length_a   1.000
_cell.length_b   1.000
_cell.length_c   1.000
_cell.angle_alpha   90.00
_cell.angle_beta   90.00
_cell.angle_gamma   90.00
#
_symmetry.space_group_name_H-M   'P 1'
#
loop_
_entity.id
_entity.type
_entity.pdbx_description
1 polymer ?
#
loop_
_entity_poly.entity_id
_entity_poly.type
_entity_poly.pdbx_seq_one_letter_code
_entity_poly.pdbx_strand_id
1 'polypeptide(L)'
;MTDEATTENKKDEMLEKLERILETTPENSKQPIRNLINKRKVELGLMKSELLVAGYKLKKSARKAVPRKPSKATMKSLTQIAKGVGRVSEKKDEVSVDIDVKDEPLKKERKITEENDSYKY
;
A
#
# COMPACT_ATOMS: atom_id res chain seq x y z
N MET A 1 -16.51 3.50 -9.76
CA MET A 1 -16.46 2.03 -9.86
C MET A 1 -16.76 1.68 -11.30
N THR A 2 -15.74 1.58 -12.17
CA THR A 2 -15.71 0.86 -13.46
C THR A 2 -14.62 1.43 -14.38
N ASP A 3 -13.35 1.11 -14.13
CA ASP A 3 -12.27 1.32 -15.11
C ASP A 3 -11.41 0.06 -15.35
N GLU A 4 -11.65 -1.03 -14.62
CA GLU A 4 -10.81 -2.23 -14.72
C GLU A 4 -11.20 -3.13 -15.91
N ALA A 5 -12.50 -3.23 -16.24
CA ALA A 5 -13.01 -4.18 -17.23
C ALA A 5 -12.63 -3.88 -18.69
N THR A 6 -12.36 -2.62 -19.06
CA THR A 6 -11.98 -2.27 -20.44
C THR A 6 -10.51 -2.53 -20.74
N THR A 7 -9.68 -2.69 -19.72
CA THR A 7 -8.25 -2.97 -19.91
C THR A 7 -7.94 -4.44 -20.20
N GLU A 8 -8.84 -5.36 -19.85
CA GLU A 8 -8.66 -6.78 -20.10
C GLU A 8 -8.85 -7.12 -21.58
N ASN A 9 -9.92 -6.62 -22.23
CA ASN A 9 -10.18 -6.95 -23.63
C ASN A 9 -9.11 -6.44 -24.62
N LYS A 10 -8.48 -5.29 -24.35
CA LYS A 10 -7.39 -4.78 -25.20
C LYS A 10 -6.09 -5.56 -25.07
N LYS A 11 -5.92 -6.32 -23.97
CA LYS A 11 -4.70 -7.10 -23.74
C LYS A 11 -4.58 -8.28 -24.71
N ASP A 12 -5.71 -8.79 -25.20
CA ASP A 12 -5.80 -9.94 -26.11
C ASP A 12 -5.50 -9.57 -27.57
N GLU A 13 -5.91 -8.38 -28.04
CA GLU A 13 -5.72 -7.96 -29.43
C GLU A 13 -4.24 -7.98 -29.89
N MET A 14 -3.33 -7.62 -28.97
CA MET A 14 -1.90 -7.64 -29.23
C MET A 14 -1.37 -9.06 -29.42
N LEU A 15 -1.87 -10.00 -28.61
CA LEU A 15 -1.46 -11.40 -28.69
C LEU A 15 -1.95 -12.01 -30.01
N GLU A 16 -3.20 -11.73 -30.37
CA GLU A 16 -3.80 -12.18 -31.62
C GLU A 16 -3.05 -11.65 -32.85
N LYS A 17 -2.66 -10.37 -32.85
CA LYS A 17 -1.83 -9.79 -33.91
C LYS A 17 -0.47 -10.50 -34.03
N LEU A 18 0.18 -10.80 -32.90
CA LEU A 18 1.47 -11.51 -32.92
C LEU A 18 1.33 -12.95 -33.42
N GLU A 19 0.25 -13.65 -33.09
CA GLU A 19 -0.03 -14.99 -33.58
C GLU A 19 -0.28 -14.99 -35.10
N ARG A 20 -1.02 -14.01 -35.64
CA ARG A 20 -1.18 -13.83 -37.10
C ARG A 20 0.14 -13.51 -37.81
N ILE A 21 1.00 -12.69 -37.20
CA ILE A 21 2.34 -12.41 -37.74
C ILE A 21 3.20 -13.68 -37.73
N LEU A 22 3.09 -14.51 -36.68
CA LEU A 22 3.84 -15.76 -36.57
C LEU A 22 3.49 -16.74 -37.70
N GLU A 23 2.22 -16.81 -38.10
CA GLU A 23 1.75 -17.65 -39.21
C GLU A 23 2.33 -17.24 -40.56
N THR A 24 2.46 -15.93 -40.78
CA THR A 24 2.92 -15.35 -42.06
C THR A 24 4.45 -15.26 -42.17
N THR A 25 5.17 -15.40 -41.07
CA THR A 25 6.64 -15.26 -41.02
C THR A 25 7.35 -16.56 -41.43
N PRO A 26 8.46 -16.52 -42.20
CA PRO A 26 9.23 -17.73 -42.52
C PRO A 26 9.88 -18.36 -41.27
N GLU A 27 10.03 -19.70 -41.24
CA GLU A 27 10.39 -20.46 -40.04
C GLU A 27 11.68 -19.97 -39.35
N ASN A 28 12.67 -19.54 -40.14
CA ASN A 28 13.96 -19.05 -39.64
C ASN A 28 13.84 -17.76 -38.81
N SER A 29 12.80 -16.95 -39.03
CA SER A 29 12.57 -15.70 -38.30
C SER A 29 11.36 -15.76 -37.36
N LYS A 30 10.76 -16.94 -37.15
CA LYS A 30 9.68 -17.13 -36.18
C LYS A 30 10.14 -17.04 -34.73
N GLN A 31 11.40 -17.36 -34.44
CA GLN A 31 11.88 -17.48 -33.06
C GLN A 31 11.79 -16.17 -32.25
N PRO A 32 12.15 -14.99 -32.79
CA PRO A 32 11.89 -13.71 -32.12
C PRO A 32 10.41 -13.49 -31.80
N ILE A 33 9.50 -13.80 -32.73
CA ILE A 33 8.06 -13.59 -32.55
C ILE A 33 7.50 -14.55 -31.50
N ARG A 34 7.93 -15.83 -31.51
CA ARG A 34 7.57 -16.79 -30.45
C ARG A 34 8.00 -16.31 -29.07
N ASN A 35 9.20 -15.74 -28.96
CA ASN A 35 9.69 -15.18 -27.70
C ASN A 35 8.83 -13.99 -27.23
N LEU A 36 8.39 -13.13 -28.14
CA LEU A 36 7.48 -12.02 -27.83
C LEU A 36 6.11 -12.51 -27.36
N ILE A 37 5.53 -13.50 -28.03
CA ILE A 37 4.26 -14.13 -27.63
C ILE A 37 4.39 -14.73 -26.22
N ASN A 38 5.47 -15.46 -25.96
CA ASN A 38 5.71 -16.09 -24.67
C ASN A 38 5.85 -15.05 -23.54
N LYS A 39 6.62 -13.97 -23.76
CA LYS A 39 6.72 -12.86 -22.81
C LYS A 39 5.35 -12.25 -22.53
N ARG A 40 4.55 -12.02 -23.57
CA ARG A 40 3.22 -11.44 -23.41
C ARG A 40 2.28 -12.39 -22.65
N LYS A 41 2.30 -13.70 -22.95
CA LYS A 41 1.52 -14.71 -22.19
C LYS A 41 1.90 -14.75 -20.71
N VAL A 42 3.18 -14.54 -20.39
CA VAL A 42 3.65 -14.40 -19.00
C VAL A 42 3.11 -13.13 -18.34
N GLU A 43 3.17 -11.98 -19.01
CA GLU A 43 2.62 -10.71 -18.50
C GLU A 43 1.10 -10.77 -18.26
N LEU A 44 0.39 -11.52 -19.09
CA LEU A 44 -1.06 -11.75 -18.95
C LEU A 44 -1.40 -12.80 -17.88
N GLY A 45 -0.40 -13.45 -17.28
CA GLY A 45 -0.61 -14.53 -16.32
C GLY A 45 -1.15 -15.82 -16.94
N LEU A 46 -1.21 -15.91 -18.27
CA LEU A 46 -1.62 -17.10 -19.02
C LEU A 46 -0.54 -18.18 -19.03
N MET A 47 0.73 -17.80 -18.79
CA MET A 47 1.87 -18.69 -18.73
C MET A 47 2.75 -18.37 -17.52
N LYS A 48 3.34 -19.40 -16.92
CA LYS A 48 4.31 -19.21 -15.82
C LYS A 48 5.64 -18.76 -16.40
N SER A 49 6.28 -17.77 -15.78
CA SER A 49 7.66 -17.43 -16.10
C SER A 49 8.59 -18.55 -15.67
N GLU A 50 9.55 -18.91 -16.50
CA GLU A 50 10.67 -19.78 -16.12
C GLU A 50 11.64 -19.09 -15.16
N LEU A 51 11.60 -17.76 -15.13
CA LEU A 51 12.37 -16.96 -14.18
C LEU A 51 11.89 -17.24 -12.76
N LEU A 52 12.85 -17.50 -11.87
CA LEU A 52 12.59 -17.56 -10.44
C LEU A 52 11.97 -16.24 -10.00
N VAL A 53 10.92 -16.31 -9.18
CA VAL A 53 10.25 -15.14 -8.61
C VAL A 53 11.32 -14.30 -7.91
N ALA A 54 11.64 -13.15 -8.49
CA ALA A 54 12.63 -12.23 -7.94
C ALA A 54 12.08 -11.67 -6.61
N GLY A 55 12.74 -12.01 -5.50
CA GLY A 55 12.38 -11.54 -4.17
C GLY A 55 12.76 -12.51 -3.07
N TYR A 56 13.17 -11.97 -1.92
CA TYR A 56 13.38 -12.77 -0.73
C TYR A 56 12.02 -13.16 -0.15
N LYS A 57 11.64 -14.44 -0.23
CA LYS A 57 10.49 -14.95 0.52
C LYS A 57 10.87 -14.92 2.00
N LEU A 58 10.29 -13.99 2.77
CA LEU A 58 10.40 -14.01 4.22
C LEU A 58 9.95 -15.39 4.72
N LYS A 59 10.78 -16.03 5.54
CA LYS A 59 10.44 -17.30 6.18
C LYS A 59 9.16 -17.08 6.98
N LYS A 60 8.08 -17.74 6.58
CA LYS A 60 6.81 -17.71 7.34
C LYS A 60 7.12 -18.08 8.79
N SER A 61 6.66 -17.27 9.74
CA SER A 61 6.82 -17.62 11.15
C SER A 61 6.17 -18.97 11.40
N ALA A 62 6.87 -19.88 12.07
CA ALA A 62 6.33 -21.21 12.41
C ALA A 62 5.08 -21.12 13.29
N ARG A 63 4.86 -19.95 13.91
CA ARG A 63 3.74 -19.66 14.80
C ARG A 63 2.75 -18.77 14.07
N LYS A 64 1.49 -19.19 14.05
CA LYS A 64 0.36 -18.33 13.70
C LYS A 64 0.39 -17.10 14.61
N ALA A 65 0.35 -15.90 14.04
CA ALA A 65 0.28 -14.68 14.82
C ALA A 65 -1.00 -14.72 15.67
N VAL A 66 -0.86 -14.66 16.99
CA VAL A 66 -2.01 -14.53 17.89
C VAL A 66 -2.36 -13.04 17.95
N PRO A 67 -3.56 -12.62 17.52
CA PRO A 67 -3.95 -11.23 17.62
C PRO A 67 -3.90 -10.79 19.09
N ARG A 68 -3.17 -9.71 19.37
CA ARG A 68 -3.11 -9.15 20.72
C ARG A 68 -4.49 -8.63 21.09
N LYS A 69 -5.05 -9.14 22.21
CA LYS A 69 -6.32 -8.62 22.72
C LYS A 69 -6.12 -7.15 23.13
N PRO A 70 -7.05 -6.25 22.78
CA PRO A 70 -6.96 -4.85 23.20
C PRO A 70 -7.00 -4.76 24.73
N SER A 71 -6.21 -3.85 25.28
CA SER A 71 -6.16 -3.63 26.73
C SER A 71 -7.50 -3.08 27.24
N LYS A 72 -7.79 -3.25 28.54
CA LYS A 72 -8.98 -2.67 29.18
C LYS A 72 -9.02 -1.14 29.02
N ALA A 73 -7.86 -0.48 29.02
CA ALA A 73 -7.76 0.97 28.81
C ALA A 73 -8.17 1.36 27.38
N THR A 74 -7.69 0.62 26.38
CA THR A 74 -8.04 0.82 24.96
C THR A 74 -9.53 0.61 24.71
N MET A 75 -10.14 -0.40 25.35
CA MET A 75 -11.58 -0.63 25.21
C MET A 75 -12.42 0.50 25.85
N LYS A 76 -11.97 1.03 27.00
CA LYS A 76 -12.64 2.17 27.65
C LYS A 76 -12.56 3.45 26.82
N SER A 77 -11.41 3.76 26.24
CA SER A 77 -11.26 4.94 25.37
C SER A 77 -12.11 4.82 24.11
N LEU A 78 -12.12 3.65 23.46
CA LEU A 78 -12.99 3.39 22.30
C LEU A 78 -14.48 3.57 22.65
N THR A 79 -14.89 3.11 23.83
CA THR A 79 -16.27 3.29 24.32
C THR A 79 -16.61 4.76 24.56
N GLN A 80 -15.65 5.54 25.09
CA GLN A 80 -15.83 6.98 25.31
C GLN A 80 -15.90 7.76 23.99
N ILE A 81 -15.04 7.41 23.03
CA ILE A 81 -15.07 7.99 21.67
C ILE A 81 -16.41 7.67 21.01
N ALA A 82 -16.85 6.41 21.04
CA ALA A 82 -18.12 6.00 20.45
C ALA A 82 -19.33 6.74 21.04
N LYS A 83 -19.29 7.12 22.33
CA LYS A 83 -20.35 7.94 22.96
C LYS A 83 -20.38 9.38 22.44
N GLY A 84 -19.28 9.89 21.91
CA GLY A 84 -19.15 11.25 21.37
C GLY A 84 -19.34 11.36 19.86
N VAL A 85 -19.21 10.27 19.11
CA VAL A 85 -19.43 10.26 17.66
C VAL A 85 -20.90 10.60 17.36
N GLY A 86 -21.12 11.63 16.54
CA GLY A 86 -22.46 12.08 16.13
C GLY A 86 -23.15 13.07 17.08
N ARG A 87 -22.50 13.47 18.19
CA ARG A 87 -23.00 14.54 19.08
C ARG A 87 -22.30 15.85 18.76
N VAL A 88 -23.04 16.84 18.30
CA VAL A 88 -22.58 18.23 18.20
C VAL A 88 -22.97 18.93 19.50
N SER A 89 -21.99 19.27 20.34
CA SER A 89 -22.20 20.13 21.49
C SER A 89 -21.94 21.58 21.06
N GLU A 90 -22.98 22.41 21.05
CA GLU A 90 -22.81 23.86 20.94
C GLU A 90 -22.05 24.34 22.18
N LYS A 91 -20.86 24.90 21.97
CA LYS A 91 -20.15 25.60 23.04
C LYS A 91 -20.94 26.86 23.36
N LYS A 92 -21.63 26.88 24.49
CA LYS A 92 -22.22 28.11 25.03
C LYS A 92 -21.07 28.99 25.52
N ASP A 93 -20.90 30.10 24.83
CA ASP A 93 -20.18 31.30 25.28
C ASP A 93 -18.72 31.09 25.68
N GLU A 94 -17.86 30.67 24.74
CA GLU A 94 -16.44 31.00 24.84
C GLU A 94 -16.26 32.45 24.42
N VAL A 95 -16.28 33.37 25.41
CA VAL A 95 -15.83 34.75 25.21
C VAL A 95 -14.37 34.69 24.77
N SER A 96 -14.09 35.13 23.55
CA SER A 96 -12.72 35.34 23.08
C SER A 96 -12.09 36.41 23.96
N VAL A 97 -11.24 36.00 24.89
CA VAL A 97 -10.37 36.92 25.62
C VAL A 97 -9.22 37.24 24.66
N ASP A 98 -9.16 38.47 24.18
CA ASP A 98 -8.01 38.97 23.44
C ASP A 98 -6.77 38.83 24.33
N ILE A 99 -5.89 37.91 23.96
CA ILE A 99 -4.63 37.70 24.67
C ILE A 99 -3.70 38.81 24.21
N ASP A 100 -3.57 39.86 25.02
CA ASP A 100 -2.55 40.89 24.85
C ASP A 100 -1.18 40.22 25.06
N VAL A 101 -0.52 39.84 23.97
CA VAL A 101 0.79 39.19 24.01
C VAL A 101 1.81 40.23 24.47
N LYS A 102 2.05 40.28 25.78
CA LYS A 102 3.23 40.96 26.33
C LYS A 102 4.48 40.32 25.74
N ASP A 103 5.47 41.13 25.37
CA ASP A 103 6.78 40.72 24.83
C ASP A 103 7.66 39.97 25.86
N GLU A 104 7.12 38.96 26.52
CA GLU A 104 7.92 38.06 27.35
C GLU A 104 8.56 36.99 26.45
N PRO A 105 9.88 36.76 26.56
CA PRO A 105 10.56 35.78 25.72
C PRO A 105 10.05 34.38 26.06
N LEU A 106 9.51 33.68 25.05
CA LEU A 106 9.10 32.27 25.17
C LEU A 106 10.24 31.45 25.79
N LYS A 107 10.01 30.92 27.00
CA LYS A 107 10.93 29.98 27.63
C LYS A 107 10.96 28.72 26.78
N LYS A 108 12.05 28.55 26.02
CA LYS A 108 12.31 27.37 25.19
C LYS A 108 12.59 26.18 26.11
N GLU A 109 11.58 25.45 26.53
CA GLU A 109 11.77 24.11 27.08
C GLU A 109 12.18 23.15 25.94
N ARG A 110 13.46 23.17 25.57
CA ARG A 110 14.06 22.13 24.73
C ARG A 110 14.41 20.94 25.64
N LYS A 111 13.49 19.98 25.78
CA LYS A 111 13.88 18.63 26.18
C LYS A 111 14.50 17.95 24.97
N ILE A 112 15.82 17.84 24.98
CA ILE A 112 16.56 17.00 24.06
C ILE A 112 16.26 15.56 24.49
N THR A 113 15.43 14.84 23.75
CA THR A 113 15.33 13.39 23.88
C THR A 113 16.58 12.79 23.24
N GLU A 114 17.50 12.30 24.06
CA GLU A 114 18.63 11.49 23.62
C GLU A 114 18.11 10.24 22.91
N GLU A 115 18.42 10.11 21.63
CA GLU A 115 18.22 8.89 20.86
C GLU A 115 19.25 7.87 21.34
N ASN A 116 18.81 6.90 22.16
CA ASN A 116 19.62 5.74 22.49
C ASN A 116 19.81 4.89 21.22
N ASP A 117 21.01 4.98 20.67
CA ASP A 117 21.48 4.22 19.50
C ASP A 117 21.48 2.72 19.82
N SER A 118 20.48 1.99 19.32
CA SER A 118 20.21 0.58 19.68
C SER A 118 21.05 -0.44 18.91
N TYR A 119 21.99 -0.01 18.07
CA TYR A 119 22.83 -0.87 17.23
C TYR A 119 24.14 -1.34 17.90
N LYS A 120 24.16 -1.44 19.24
CA LYS A 120 25.28 -2.02 19.99
C LYS A 120 24.87 -3.27 20.77
N TYR A 121 24.25 -4.27 20.13
CA TYR A 121 24.23 -5.65 20.62
C TYR A 121 24.14 -6.64 19.45
#